data_AF-K1P7C8-F1
#
_entry.id   AF-K1P7C8-F1
#
_cell.length_a   1.000
_cell.length_b   1.000
_cell.length_c   1.000
_cell.angle_alpha   90.00
_cell.angle_beta   90.00
_cell.angle_gamma   90.00
#
_symmetry.space_group_name_H-M   'P 1'
#
loop_
_entity.id
_entity.type
_entity.pdbx_description
1 polymer ?
#
loop_
_entity_poly.entity_id
_entity_poly.type
_entity_poly.pdbx_seq_one_letter_code
_entity_poly.pdbx_strand_id
1 'polypeptide(L)'
;MKEFVYSVVEKVSIGRTDDRVGLVSYSSDPQLGFHLDSFFTKKDINNAISAMQYLYGSTITAAGLKMVRQEIFNISKMAIDLMYPIHVLIMITDGNSNVNSIDTIPEGIRLREAGVHIFVIAINFAGDM
;
A
#
# COMPACT_ATOMS: atom_id res chain seq x y z
N MET A 1 14.09 2.46 1.62
CA MET A 1 12.64 2.31 1.40
C MET A 1 12.09 3.29 0.39
N LYS A 2 12.20 4.61 0.60
CA LYS A 2 11.68 5.62 -0.34
C LYS A 2 12.17 5.44 -1.79
N GLU A 3 13.46 5.16 -1.98
CA GLU A 3 14.04 4.84 -3.30
C GLU A 3 13.36 3.67 -4.02
N PHE A 4 12.92 2.67 -3.27
CA PHE A 4 12.18 1.55 -3.85
C PHE A 4 10.77 1.98 -4.26
N VAL A 5 10.09 2.79 -3.45
CA VAL A 5 8.77 3.32 -3.81
C VAL A 5 8.88 4.22 -5.06
N TYR A 6 9.92 5.06 -5.15
CA TYR A 6 10.20 5.84 -6.36
C TYR A 6 10.39 4.96 -7.59
N SER A 7 11.19 3.90 -7.49
CA SER A 7 11.44 3.03 -8.64
C SER A 7 10.17 2.32 -9.13
N VAL A 8 9.25 1.97 -8.23
CA VAL A 8 7.93 1.44 -8.59
C VAL A 8 7.09 2.49 -9.31
N VAL A 9 6.99 3.72 -8.77
CA VAL A 9 6.24 4.82 -9.38
C VAL A 9 6.77 5.15 -10.79
N GLU A 10 8.08 5.05 -10.99
CA GLU A 10 8.67 5.30 -12.30
C GLU A 10 8.33 4.25 -13.36
N LYS A 11 7.91 3.04 -12.95
CA LYS A 11 7.55 1.95 -13.87
C LYS A 11 6.08 1.95 -14.31
N VAL A 12 5.22 2.72 -13.63
CA VAL A 12 3.78 2.80 -13.95
C VAL A 12 3.44 4.06 -14.75
N SER A 13 2.35 4.00 -15.51
CA SER A 13 1.87 5.10 -16.35
C SER A 13 0.84 5.90 -15.58
N ILE A 14 1.25 7.00 -14.94
CA ILE A 14 0.37 7.80 -14.08
C ILE A 14 -0.54 8.73 -14.91
N GLY A 15 -1.85 8.66 -14.66
CA GLY A 15 -2.83 9.53 -15.32
C GLY A 15 -4.23 9.43 -14.73
N ARG A 16 -5.13 10.33 -15.15
CA ARG A 16 -6.56 10.29 -14.74
C ARG A 16 -7.31 9.08 -15.31
N THR A 17 -6.87 8.61 -16.47
CA THR A 17 -7.43 7.46 -17.20
C THR A 17 -6.46 6.27 -17.26
N ASP A 18 -5.32 6.39 -16.58
CA ASP A 18 -4.25 5.39 -16.56
C ASP A 18 -4.04 4.87 -15.12
N ASP A 19 -2.82 4.49 -14.76
CA ASP A 19 -2.50 3.98 -13.43
C ASP A 19 -2.65 5.08 -12.37
N ARG A 20 -3.20 4.67 -11.23
CA ARG A 20 -3.41 5.49 -10.05
C ARG A 20 -2.67 4.88 -8.86
N VAL A 21 -2.00 5.72 -8.07
CA VAL A 21 -1.19 5.27 -6.94
C VAL A 21 -1.69 5.91 -5.67
N GLY A 22 -1.86 5.08 -4.64
CA GLY A 22 -2.11 5.48 -3.26
C GLY A 22 -1.01 4.92 -2.37
N LEU A 23 -0.84 5.47 -1.19
CA LEU A 23 0.25 5.09 -0.30
C LEU A 23 -0.21 5.07 1.16
N VAL A 24 0.09 3.97 1.82
CA VAL A 24 -0.05 3.79 3.28
C VAL A 24 1.32 3.44 3.82
N SER A 25 1.75 4.13 4.89
CA SER A 25 2.89 3.71 5.71
C SER A 25 2.37 3.15 7.02
N TYR A 26 3.03 2.15 7.58
CA TYR A 26 2.57 1.53 8.82
C TYR A 26 3.73 1.23 9.78
N SER A 27 3.44 1.42 11.06
CA SER A 27 4.22 0.95 12.22
C SER A 27 3.21 0.51 13.30
N SER A 28 3.28 1.08 14.50
CA SER A 28 2.26 0.94 15.54
C SER A 28 0.96 1.63 15.15
N ASP A 29 1.07 2.73 14.42
CA ASP A 29 -0.08 3.51 13.94
C ASP A 29 0.05 3.74 12.43
N PRO A 30 -0.79 3.08 11.61
CA PRO A 30 -0.78 3.28 10.17
C PRO A 30 -1.18 4.72 9.79
N GLN A 31 -0.50 5.26 8.79
CA GLN A 31 -0.76 6.59 8.26
C GLN A 31 -1.08 6.49 6.77
N LEU A 32 -2.21 7.10 6.39
CA LEU A 32 -2.54 7.31 5.00
C LEU A 32 -1.65 8.45 4.47
N GLY A 33 -0.77 8.13 3.53
CA GLY A 33 0.00 9.13 2.81
C GLY A 33 -0.89 9.88 1.83
N PHE A 34 -1.57 9.15 0.95
CA PHE A 34 -2.53 9.70 -0.02
C PHE A 34 -3.39 8.60 -0.67
N HIS A 35 -4.57 8.98 -1.17
CA HIS A 35 -5.48 8.10 -1.89
C HIS A 35 -5.10 7.98 -3.38
N LEU A 36 -5.71 7.02 -4.07
CA LEU A 36 -5.50 6.73 -5.51
C LEU A 36 -5.83 7.93 -6.42
N ASP A 37 -6.67 8.84 -6.00
CA ASP A 37 -7.14 10.00 -6.77
C ASP A 37 -6.54 11.34 -6.30
N SER A 38 -5.58 11.30 -5.37
CA SER A 38 -4.94 12.52 -4.84
C SER A 38 -3.99 13.16 -5.85
N PHE A 39 -3.32 12.37 -6.68
CA PHE A 39 -2.31 12.84 -7.62
C PHE A 39 -2.42 12.15 -8.97
N PHE A 40 -2.17 12.91 -10.04
CA PHE A 40 -2.27 12.43 -11.43
C PHE A 40 -0.99 12.68 -12.23
N THR A 41 0.11 13.00 -11.56
CA THR A 41 1.43 13.13 -12.18
C THR A 41 2.49 12.45 -11.32
N LYS A 42 3.52 11.87 -11.95
CA LYS A 42 4.67 11.29 -11.25
C LYS A 42 5.37 12.33 -10.36
N LYS A 43 5.45 13.59 -10.81
CA LYS A 43 6.07 14.68 -10.05
C LYS A 43 5.38 14.90 -8.70
N ASP A 44 4.05 14.97 -8.69
CA ASP A 44 3.29 15.23 -7.45
C ASP A 44 3.37 14.03 -6.50
N ILE A 45 3.28 12.81 -7.02
CA ILE A 45 3.48 11.58 -6.25
C ILE A 45 4.89 11.55 -5.64
N ASN A 46 5.92 11.85 -6.43
CA ASN A 46 7.30 11.85 -5.96
C ASN A 46 7.53 12.91 -4.86
N ASN A 47 6.94 14.10 -5.00
CA ASN A 47 6.98 15.13 -3.97
C ASN A 47 6.31 14.67 -2.67
N ALA A 48 5.15 14.00 -2.78
CA ALA A 48 4.44 13.46 -1.62
C ALA A 48 5.26 12.37 -0.90
N ILE A 49 5.86 11.42 -1.65
CA ILE A 49 6.76 10.39 -1.10
C ILE A 49 7.96 11.03 -0.39
N SER A 50 8.54 12.07 -0.97
CA SER A 50 9.66 12.80 -0.39
C SER A 50 9.31 13.39 0.98
N ALA A 51 8.11 13.97 1.10
CA ALA A 51 7.63 14.61 2.31
C ALA A 51 7.26 13.62 3.44
N MET A 52 7.09 12.33 3.14
CA MET A 52 6.71 11.34 4.16
C MET A 52 7.76 11.19 5.26
N GLN A 53 7.31 11.10 6.51
CA GLN A 53 8.20 10.90 7.64
C GLN A 53 8.32 9.41 7.96
N TYR A 54 9.47 9.03 8.54
CA TYR A 54 9.65 7.69 9.06
C TYR A 54 8.76 7.49 10.29
N LEU A 55 7.93 6.45 10.27
CA LEU A 55 7.09 6.08 11.40
C LEU A 55 7.87 5.17 12.35
N TYR A 56 8.04 5.61 13.59
CA TYR A 56 8.61 4.79 14.65
C TYR A 56 7.55 3.87 15.27
N GLY A 57 7.96 2.79 15.93
CA GLY A 57 7.08 1.87 16.63
C GLY A 57 7.29 0.40 16.27
N SER A 58 6.32 -0.43 16.66
CA SER A 58 6.26 -1.86 16.34
C SER A 58 5.70 -2.10 14.94
N THR A 59 5.89 -3.28 14.37
CA THR A 59 5.33 -3.61 13.06
C THR A 59 3.95 -4.27 13.19
N ILE A 60 2.87 -3.49 13.05
CA ILE A 60 1.48 -3.99 13.10
C ILE A 60 0.92 -4.13 11.68
N THR A 61 1.37 -5.17 10.97
CA THR A 61 0.99 -5.43 9.57
C THR A 61 -0.52 -5.52 9.37
N ALA A 62 -1.24 -6.19 10.27
CA ALA A 62 -2.70 -6.30 10.21
C ALA A 62 -3.40 -4.93 10.16
N ALA A 63 -2.91 -3.95 10.94
CA ALA A 63 -3.47 -2.60 10.95
C ALA A 63 -3.22 -1.87 9.62
N GLY A 64 -2.03 -2.03 9.04
CA GLY A 64 -1.71 -1.49 7.70
C GLY A 64 -2.60 -2.09 6.61
N LEU A 65 -2.77 -3.42 6.58
CA LEU A 65 -3.65 -4.11 5.64
C LEU A 65 -5.11 -3.67 5.79
N LYS A 66 -5.58 -3.51 7.03
CA LYS A 66 -6.91 -2.99 7.32
C LYS A 66 -7.09 -1.56 6.79
N MET A 67 -6.12 -0.67 6.99
CA MET A 67 -6.16 0.69 6.45
C MET A 67 -6.20 0.69 4.92
N VAL A 68 -5.38 -0.12 4.25
CA VAL A 68 -5.41 -0.27 2.79
C VAL A 68 -6.80 -0.72 2.33
N ARG A 69 -7.39 -1.72 2.97
CA ARG A 69 -8.74 -2.22 2.63
C ARG A 69 -9.83 -1.16 2.82
N GLN A 70 -9.74 -0.36 3.88
CA GLN A 70 -10.81 0.58 4.26
C GLN A 70 -10.67 1.97 3.63
N GLU A 71 -9.46 2.40 3.28
CA GLU A 71 -9.18 3.76 2.79
C GLU A 71 -8.65 3.80 1.35
N ILE A 72 -7.96 2.77 0.88
CA ILE A 72 -7.43 2.74 -0.50
C ILE A 72 -8.39 2.00 -1.44
N PHE A 73 -8.73 0.74 -1.13
CA PHE A 73 -9.58 -0.10 -1.97
C PHE A 73 -11.05 -0.11 -1.53
N ASN A 74 -11.52 1.01 -1.01
CA ASN A 74 -12.91 1.13 -0.58
C ASN A 74 -13.83 1.30 -1.78
N ILE A 75 -14.33 0.19 -2.30
CA ILE A 75 -15.16 0.11 -3.51
C ILE A 75 -16.37 1.06 -3.42
N SER A 76 -16.94 1.31 -2.24
CA SER A 76 -18.09 2.22 -2.09
C SER A 76 -17.73 3.70 -2.19
N LYS A 77 -16.46 4.07 -1.96
CA LYS A 77 -15.94 5.43 -2.15
C LYS A 77 -15.28 5.63 -3.51
N MET A 78 -14.88 4.56 -4.19
CA MET A 78 -14.23 4.64 -5.49
C MET A 78 -15.28 4.91 -6.56
N ALA A 79 -15.45 6.18 -6.95
CA ALA A 79 -16.15 6.57 -8.16
C ALA A 79 -15.29 6.14 -9.37
N ILE A 80 -15.39 4.88 -9.77
CA ILE A 80 -14.62 4.36 -10.91
C ILE A 80 -15.52 4.37 -12.14
N ASP A 81 -15.36 5.42 -12.94
CA ASP A 81 -15.92 5.56 -14.30
C ASP A 81 -15.13 4.72 -15.34
N LEU A 82 -14.20 3.88 -14.87
CA LEU A 82 -13.42 2.94 -15.67
C LEU A 82 -13.98 1.54 -15.45
N MET A 83 -14.35 0.84 -16.53
CA MET A 83 -14.70 -0.57 -16.50
C MET A 83 -13.60 -1.38 -15.78
N TYR A 84 -13.88 -1.79 -14.54
CA TYR A 84 -13.14 -2.79 -13.73
C TYR A 84 -11.60 -2.67 -13.72
N PRO A 85 -11.01 -1.69 -13.01
CA PRO A 85 -9.56 -1.61 -12.87
C PRO A 85 -9.01 -2.78 -12.07
N ILE A 86 -7.78 -3.18 -12.39
CA ILE A 86 -7.03 -4.17 -11.61
C ILE A 86 -6.51 -3.48 -10.34
N HIS A 87 -6.87 -4.01 -9.17
CA HIS A 87 -6.37 -3.52 -7.89
C HIS A 87 -5.11 -4.29 -7.48
N VAL A 88 -4.00 -3.57 -7.29
CA VAL A 88 -2.71 -4.17 -6.90
C VAL A 88 -2.21 -3.53 -5.61
N LEU A 89 -1.89 -4.36 -4.62
CA LEU A 89 -1.16 -3.98 -3.42
C LEU A 89 0.28 -4.48 -3.53
N ILE A 90 1.24 -3.57 -3.55
CA ILE A 90 2.66 -3.88 -3.35
C ILE A 90 2.98 -3.56 -1.89
N MET A 91 3.11 -4.60 -1.07
CA MET A 91 3.45 -4.49 0.34
C MET A 91 4.96 -4.68 0.51
N ILE A 92 5.59 -3.79 1.26
CA ILE A 92 7.00 -3.89 1.62
C ILE A 92 7.10 -4.03 3.14
N THR A 93 7.86 -5.02 3.60
CA THR A 93 7.98 -5.38 5.02
C THR A 93 9.34 -6.00 5.30
N ASP A 94 9.76 -6.05 6.55
CA ASP A 94 10.92 -6.85 6.98
C ASP A 94 10.55 -8.29 7.36
N GLY A 95 9.28 -8.66 7.25
CA GLY A 95 8.75 -10.00 7.51
C GLY A 95 8.40 -10.27 8.97
N ASN A 96 8.67 -9.34 9.90
CA ASN A 96 8.33 -9.48 11.30
C ASN A 96 7.11 -8.62 11.64
N SER A 97 5.95 -9.25 11.86
CA SER A 97 4.83 -8.57 12.52
C SER A 97 4.90 -8.85 14.02
N ASN A 98 5.22 -7.83 14.80
CA ASN A 98 5.54 -8.00 16.23
C ASN A 98 4.30 -7.98 17.14
N VAL A 99 3.14 -7.54 16.63
CA VAL A 99 1.90 -7.39 17.41
C VAL A 99 0.70 -7.76 16.53
N ASN A 100 -0.25 -8.52 17.09
CA ASN A 100 -1.45 -9.01 16.41
C ASN A 100 -1.16 -9.72 15.07
N SER A 101 -0.05 -10.46 15.01
CA SER A 101 0.36 -11.19 13.81
C SER A 101 -0.70 -12.18 13.32
N ILE A 102 -1.52 -12.73 14.24
CA ILE A 102 -2.64 -13.63 13.93
C ILE A 102 -3.69 -12.98 13.00
N ASP A 103 -3.84 -11.66 13.03
CA ASP A 103 -4.82 -10.94 12.20
C ASP A 103 -4.26 -10.57 10.80
N THR A 104 -2.95 -10.75 10.58
CA THR A 104 -2.31 -10.38 9.31
C THR A 104 -2.83 -11.24 8.15
N ILE A 105 -2.92 -12.55 8.34
CA ILE A 105 -3.43 -13.48 7.32
C ILE A 105 -4.93 -13.21 7.03
N PRO A 106 -5.82 -13.09 8.04
CA PRO A 106 -7.22 -12.71 7.81
C PRO A 106 -7.42 -11.42 7.02
N GLU A 107 -6.69 -10.33 7.32
CA GLU A 107 -6.80 -9.09 6.54
C GLU A 107 -6.28 -9.25 5.11
N GLY A 108 -5.21 -10.03 4.90
CA GLY A 108 -4.74 -10.40 3.57
C GLY A 108 -5.77 -11.18 2.76
N ILE A 109 -6.48 -12.12 3.39
CA ILE A 109 -7.59 -12.87 2.76
C ILE A 109 -8.71 -11.92 2.35
N ARG A 110 -9.15 -11.02 3.24
CA ARG A 110 -10.21 -10.04 2.95
C ARG A 110 -9.86 -9.14 1.76
N LEU A 111 -8.60 -8.74 1.63
CA LEU A 111 -8.13 -7.97 0.47
C LEU A 111 -8.18 -8.79 -0.82
N ARG A 112 -7.77 -10.06 -0.79
CA ARG A 112 -7.86 -10.96 -1.96
C ARG A 112 -9.30 -11.23 -2.37
N GLU A 113 -10.18 -11.47 -1.41
CA GLU A 113 -11.63 -11.63 -1.64
C GLU A 113 -12.27 -10.37 -2.23
N ALA A 114 -11.73 -9.19 -1.91
CA ALA A 114 -12.12 -7.92 -2.51
C ALA A 114 -11.50 -7.67 -3.91
N GLY A 115 -10.82 -8.66 -4.50
CA GLY A 115 -10.23 -8.56 -5.84
C GLY A 115 -8.86 -7.87 -5.88
N VAL A 116 -8.18 -7.71 -4.75
CA VAL A 116 -6.84 -7.10 -4.70
C VAL A 116 -5.76 -8.16 -4.91
N HIS A 117 -4.91 -7.95 -5.92
CA HIS A 117 -3.69 -8.73 -6.14
C HIS A 117 -2.60 -8.23 -5.20
N ILE A 118 -2.13 -9.09 -4.29
CA ILE A 118 -1.13 -8.73 -3.28
C ILE A 118 0.24 -9.32 -3.65
N PHE A 119 1.23 -8.44 -3.82
CA PHE A 119 2.65 -8.75 -3.92
C PHE A 119 3.35 -8.33 -2.64
N VAL A 120 4.16 -9.21 -2.06
CA VAL A 120 4.93 -8.93 -0.84
C VAL A 120 6.41 -8.91 -1.18
N ILE A 121 7.07 -7.83 -0.79
CA ILE A 121 8.51 -7.63 -0.91
C ILE A 121 9.07 -7.61 0.50
N ALA A 122 9.69 -8.71 0.90
CA ALA A 122 10.32 -8.83 2.20
C ALA A 122 11.78 -8.37 2.11
N ILE A 123 12.16 -7.38 2.91
CA ILE A 123 13.53 -6.84 2.98
C ILE A 123 14.22 -7.44 4.20
N ASN A 124 15.43 -7.97 4.04
CA ASN A 124 16.18 -8.64 5.12
C ASN A 124 15.42 -9.81 5.76
N PHE A 125 14.57 -10.51 4.98
CA PHE A 125 13.90 -11.71 5.44
C PHE A 125 14.91 -12.83 5.71
N ALA A 126 15.18 -13.06 6.99
CA ALA A 126 15.98 -14.19 7.49
C ALA A 126 15.04 -15.35 7.87
N GLY A 127 14.21 -15.80 6.94
CA GLY A 127 13.49 -17.06 7.12
C GLY A 127 14.47 -18.22 6.97
N ASP A 128 14.43 -19.19 7.89
CA ASP A 128 15.12 -20.46 7.72
C ASP A 128 14.65 -21.11 6.41
N MET A 129 15.62 -21.39 5.53
CA MET A 129 15.42 -22.20 4.31
C MET A 129 15.31 -23.68 4.66
#